data_AF-A0A7J5WLU1-F1
#
_entry.id   AF-A0A7J5WLU1-F1
#
_cell.length_a   1.000
_cell.length_b   1.000
_cell.length_c   1.000
_cell.angle_alpha   90.00
_cell.angle_beta   90.00
_cell.angle_gamma   90.00
#
_symmetry.space_group_name_H-M   'P 1'
#
loop_
_entity.id
_entity.type
_entity.pdbx_description
1 polymer ?
#
loop_
_entity_poly.entity_id
_entity_poly.type
_entity_poly.pdbx_seq_one_letter_code
_entity_poly.pdbx_strand_id
1 'polypeptide(L)' 'MKRFAAISVLCIYLLGATDANQLMKLPFMVKHFNTHHQENPALSLAGFVYMHYINPVIDGDHAQDMQLPFKQHNSDG' A
#
# COMPACT_ATOMS: atom_id res chain seq x y z
N MET A 1 13.76 20.06 -22.12
CA MET A 1 12.50 20.75 -21.75
C MET A 1 11.26 19.87 -21.89
N LYS A 2 10.95 19.29 -23.07
CA LYS A 2 9.74 18.45 -23.27
C LYS A 2 9.62 17.25 -22.31
N ARG A 3 10.74 16.59 -21.99
CA ARG A 3 10.79 15.47 -21.04
C ARG A 3 10.45 15.89 -19.60
N PHE A 4 11.00 17.01 -19.14
CA PHE A 4 10.68 17.54 -17.81
C PHE A 4 9.21 17.94 -17.70
N ALA A 5 8.67 18.61 -18.72
CA ALA A 5 7.25 18.95 -18.75
C ALA A 5 6.36 17.70 -18.69
N ALA A 6 6.68 16.65 -19.44
CA ALA A 6 5.95 15.38 -19.40
C ALA A 6 6.02 14.71 -18.02
N ILE A 7 7.20 14.68 -17.40
CA ILE A 7 7.38 14.13 -16.04
C ILE A 7 6.57 14.95 -15.02
N SER A 8 6.61 16.28 -15.09
CA SER A 8 5.85 17.15 -14.18
C SER A 8 4.34 16.94 -14.31
N VAL A 9 3.83 16.88 -15.55
CA VAL A 9 2.40 16.59 -15.81
C VAL A 9 2.02 15.20 -15.29
N LEU A 10 2.87 14.19 -15.51
CA LEU A 10 2.66 12.84 -14.99
C LEU A 10 2.65 12.83 -13.45
N CYS A 11 3.58 13.51 -12.79
CA CYS A 11 3.60 13.60 -11.32
C CYS A 11 2.35 14.30 -10.78
N ILE A 12 1.93 15.43 -11.37
CA ILE A 12 0.70 16.13 -10.98
C ILE A 12 -0.52 15.22 -11.18
N TYR A 13 -0.59 14.52 -12.31
CA TYR A 13 -1.65 13.57 -12.58
C TYR A 13 -1.66 12.43 -11.56
N LEU A 14 -0.53 11.79 -11.29
CA LEU A 14 -0.44 10.70 -10.31
C LEU A 14 -0.79 11.18 -8.90
N LEU A 15 -0.30 12.34 -8.47
CA LEU A 15 -0.60 12.89 -7.15
C LEU A 15 -2.04 13.39 -7.01
N GLY A 16 -2.68 13.83 -8.09
CA GLY A 16 -4.08 14.28 -8.10
C GLY A 16 -5.09 13.17 -8.38
N ALA A 17 -4.69 12.11 -9.10
CA ALA A 17 -5.53 10.97 -9.45
C ALA A 17 -5.38 9.78 -8.48
N THR A 18 -4.39 9.82 -7.59
CA THR A 18 -4.27 8.88 -6.47
C THR A 18 -4.32 9.62 -5.16
N ASP A 19 -4.88 8.98 -4.13
CA ASP A 19 -4.85 9.49 -2.77
C ASP A 19 -3.39 9.57 -2.30
N ALA A 20 -2.73 10.72 -2.47
CA ALA A 20 -1.32 10.89 -2.11
C ALA A 20 -1.03 10.59 -0.63
N ASN A 21 -2.05 10.67 0.23
CA ASN A 21 -1.99 10.27 1.64
C ASN A 21 -1.71 8.75 1.83
N GLN A 22 -1.95 7.90 0.82
CA GLN A 22 -1.66 6.47 0.88
C GLN A 22 -0.14 6.21 0.93
N LEU A 23 0.67 7.15 0.44
CA LEU A 23 2.13 7.11 0.61
C LEU A 23 2.54 7.19 2.09
N MET A 24 1.75 7.88 2.92
CA MET A 24 1.99 7.97 4.37
C MET A 24 1.74 6.64 5.09
N LYS A 25 1.06 5.67 4.46
CA LYS A 25 0.83 4.32 4.98
C LYS A 25 1.94 3.33 4.61
N LEU A 26 2.90 3.72 3.73
CA LEU A 26 4.03 2.85 3.36
C LEU A 26 4.89 2.40 4.56
N PRO A 27 5.21 3.26 5.55
CA PRO A 27 5.94 2.81 6.75
C PRO A 27 5.19 1.72 7.53
N PHE A 28 3.86 1.80 7.58
CA PHE A 28 3.03 0.78 8.21
C PHE A 28 3.07 -0.54 7.44
N MET A 29 2.96 -0.50 6.11
CA MET A 29 3.10 -1.68 5.26
C MET A 29 4.44 -2.39 5.47
N VAL A 30 5.55 -1.64 5.52
CA VAL A 30 6.89 -2.21 5.78
C VAL A 30 6.95 -2.86 7.16
N LYS A 31 6.37 -2.21 8.18
CA LYS A 31 6.31 -2.78 9.54
C LYS A 31 5.51 -4.10 9.55
N HIS A 32 4.33 -4.13 8.93
CA HIS A 32 3.48 -5.33 8.87
C HIS A 32 4.14 -6.46 8.07
N PHE A 33 4.79 -6.13 6.94
CA PHE A 33 5.59 -7.10 6.19
C PHE A 33 6.70 -7.69 7.05
N ASN A 34 7.44 -6.87 7.80
CA ASN A 34 8.51 -7.37 8.68
C ASN A 34 7.98 -8.29 9.79
N THR A 35 6.79 -8.02 10.36
CA THR A 35 6.15 -8.92 11.33
C THR A 35 5.92 -10.30 10.71
N HIS A 36 5.23 -10.35 9.56
CA HIS A 36 4.96 -11.59 8.84
C HIS A 36 6.25 -12.29 8.36
N HIS A 37 7.28 -11.54 7.98
CA HIS A 37 8.57 -12.08 7.57
C HIS A 37 9.40 -12.63 8.73
N GLN A 38 9.22 -12.12 9.95
CA GLN A 38 9.82 -12.70 11.16
C GLN A 38 9.18 -14.04 11.51
N GLU A 39 7.87 -14.17 11.31
CA GLU A 39 7.13 -15.42 11.53
C GLU A 39 7.42 -16.45 10.42
N ASN A 40 7.55 -15.97 9.18
CA ASN A 40 7.85 -16.78 8.01
C ASN A 40 8.94 -16.12 7.13
N PRO A 41 10.22 -16.45 7.33
CA PRO A 41 11.33 -15.90 6.54
C PRO A 41 11.29 -16.25 5.05
N ALA A 42 10.47 -17.22 4.63
CA ALA A 42 10.26 -17.55 3.22
C ALA A 42 9.20 -16.65 2.54
N LEU A 43 8.46 -15.84 3.32
CA LEU A 43 7.47 -14.91 2.78
C LEU A 43 8.17 -13.78 2.01
N SER A 44 7.95 -13.77 0.70
CA SER A 44 8.37 -12.66 -0.16
C SER A 44 7.41 -11.47 -0.04
N LEU A 45 7.88 -10.27 -0.39
CA LEU A 45 7.02 -9.09 -0.46
C LEU A 45 5.84 -9.29 -1.42
N ALA A 46 6.05 -9.97 -2.55
CA ALA A 46 4.98 -10.30 -3.49
C ALA A 46 3.95 -11.25 -2.88
N GLY A 47 4.40 -12.24 -2.10
CA GLY A 47 3.53 -13.15 -1.35
C GLY A 47 2.69 -12.39 -0.30
N PHE A 48 3.33 -11.48 0.45
CA PHE A 48 2.64 -10.62 1.40
C PHE A 48 1.56 -9.76 0.73
N VAL A 49 1.86 -9.14 -0.42
CA VAL A 49 0.86 -8.37 -1.18
C VAL A 49 -0.26 -9.28 -1.68
N TYR A 50 0.06 -10.47 -2.18
CA TYR A 50 -0.94 -11.42 -2.67
C TYR A 50 -1.95 -11.81 -1.58
N MET A 51 -1.45 -12.22 -0.40
CA MET A 51 -2.33 -12.64 0.70
C MET A 51 -3.15 -11.48 1.28
N HIS A 52 -2.69 -10.23 1.20
CA HIS A 52 -3.46 -9.11 1.74
C HIS A 52 -4.40 -8.46 0.71
N TYR A 53 -4.09 -8.46 -0.58
CA TYR A 53 -4.87 -7.73 -1.59
C TYR A 53 -5.64 -8.61 -2.57
N ILE A 54 -5.13 -9.80 -2.87
CA ILE A 54 -5.74 -10.71 -3.86
C ILE A 54 -6.55 -11.80 -3.16
N ASN A 55 -6.02 -12.35 -2.08
CA ASN A 55 -6.67 -13.41 -1.32
C ASN A 55 -6.70 -13.09 0.19
N PRO A 56 -7.37 -11.98 0.59
CA PRO A 56 -7.42 -11.55 1.98
C PRO A 56 -8.11 -12.58 2.88
N VAL A 57 -7.49 -12.85 4.02
CA VAL A 57 -8.09 -13.63 5.11
C VAL A 57 -8.50 -12.65 6.21
N ILE A 58 -9.64 -12.92 6.86
CA ILE A 58 -10.04 -12.19 8.07
C ILE A 58 -9.58 -13.02 9.26
N ASP A 59 -8.55 -12.54 9.94
CA ASP A 59 -8.01 -13.19 11.14
C ASP A 59 -7.67 -12.16 12.24
N GLY A 60 -6.82 -12.53 13.19
CA GLY A 60 -6.48 -11.71 14.36
C GLY A 60 -5.82 -10.37 14.03
N ASP A 61 -5.21 -10.21 12.84
CA ASP A 61 -4.56 -8.97 12.42
C ASP A 61 -5.43 -8.11 11.49
N HIS A 62 -6.70 -8.46 11.27
CA HIS A 62 -7.58 -7.77 10.32
C HIS A 62 -7.64 -6.24 10.52
N ALA A 63 -7.59 -5.74 11.76
CA ALA A 63 -7.56 -4.31 12.04
C ALA A 63 -6.27 -3.62 11.57
N GLN A 64 -5.14 -4.35 11.56
CA GLN A 64 -3.87 -3.91 11.01
C GLN A 64 -3.91 -3.95 9.48
N ASP A 65 -4.49 -5.00 8.91
CA ASP A 65 -4.66 -5.13 7.46
C ASP A 65 -5.39 -3.95 6.83
N MET A 66 -6.44 -3.45 7.50
CA MET A 66 -7.21 -2.30 7.01
C MET A 66 -6.41 -1.00 7.00
N GLN A 67 -5.27 -0.93 7.70
CA GLN A 67 -4.36 0.22 7.70
C GLN A 67 -3.37 0.19 6.52
N LEU A 68 -3.31 -0.89 5.75
CA LEU A 68 -2.43 -0.96 4.57
C LEU A 68 -2.89 0.04 3.49
N PRO A 69 -1.95 0.52 2.63
CA PRO A 69 -2.28 1.42 1.54
C PRO A 69 -3.41 0.87 0.66
N PHE A 70 -4.35 1.72 0.25
CA PHE A 70 -5.43 1.39 -0.70
C PHE A 70 -6.43 0.32 -0.23
N LYS A 71 -6.45 -0.07 1.06
CA LYS A 71 -7.48 -0.95 1.64
C LYS A 71 -8.81 -0.25 1.95
N GLN A 72 -8.75 1.07 2.15
CA GLN A 72 -9.90 1.92 2.41
C GLN A 72 -9.76 3.17 1.55
N HIS A 73 -10.85 3.54 0.90
CA HIS A 73 -11.01 4.86 0.31
C HIS A 73 -11.72 5.74 1.34
N ASN A 74 -11.27 6.98 1.49
CA ASN A 74 -11.95 7.95 2.35
C ASN A 74 -13.25 8.35 1.66
N SER A 75 -14.28 7.53 1.79
CA SER A 75 -15.66 7.84 1.41
C SER A 75 -16.54 7.87 2.66
N ASP A 76 -16.06 8.56 3.69
CA ASP A 76 -16.91 9.12 4.73
C ASP A 76 -17.20 10.56 4.28
N GLY A 77 -18.46 10.81 3.93
CA GLY A 77 -18.97 12.13 3.54
C GLY A 77 -19.07 13.13 4.69
#